data_AF-A0A2P5MHU1-F1
#
_entry.id   AF-A0A2P5MHU1-F1
#
_cell.length_a   1.000
_cell.length_b   1.000
_cell.length_c   1.000
_cell.angle_alpha   90.00
_cell.angle_beta   90.00
_cell.angle_gamma   90.00
#
_symmetry.space_group_name_H-M   'P 1'
#
loop_
_entity.id
_entity.type
_entity.pdbx_description
1 polymer ?
#
loop_
_entity_poly.entity_id
_entity_poly.type
_entity_poly.pdbx_seq_one_letter_code
_entity_poly.pdbx_strand_id
1 'polypeptide(L)'
;MDDILSTPRRLRCTRCATDVIGRQWPGQDIGWGLCQSCIEPCKQHAGSEEEFRVTHGVQGVHFDIQSITPSDNEASEREWLEDSRDGRFSRVAVGREDSVWVCNACGQDDADPWEYGCEHCDEKADAY
;
A
#
# COMPACT_ATOMS: atom_id res chain seq x y z
N MET A 1 7.01 -25.34 4.04
CA MET A 1 6.14 -24.93 5.15
C MET A 1 6.60 -23.53 5.54
N ASP A 2 5.95 -22.43 5.19
CA ASP A 2 4.66 -22.20 4.56
C ASP A 2 4.78 -20.84 3.84
N ASP A 3 4.15 -20.73 2.68
CA ASP A 3 3.96 -19.46 1.98
C ASP A 3 2.90 -18.67 2.76
N ILE A 4 3.31 -18.05 3.88
CA ILE A 4 2.39 -17.53 4.92
C ILE A 4 1.67 -16.22 4.48
N LEU A 5 1.96 -15.69 3.30
CA LEU A 5 1.41 -14.41 2.86
C LEU A 5 0.63 -14.56 1.55
N SER A 6 -0.56 -15.17 1.63
CA SER A 6 -1.52 -15.21 0.51
C SER A 6 -1.69 -13.84 -0.12
N THR A 7 -1.72 -13.77 -1.45
CA THR A 7 -1.81 -12.50 -2.22
C THR A 7 -2.96 -11.63 -1.70
N PRO A 8 -2.75 -10.31 -1.52
CA PRO A 8 -3.82 -9.38 -1.16
C PRO A 8 -5.00 -9.51 -2.13
N ARG A 9 -6.21 -9.45 -1.61
CA ARG A 9 -7.46 -9.51 -2.39
C ARG A 9 -8.52 -8.61 -1.80
N ARG A 10 -9.58 -8.36 -2.58
CA ARG A 10 -10.78 -7.67 -2.11
C ARG A 10 -11.58 -8.56 -1.15
N LEU A 11 -11.88 -8.03 0.02
CA LEU A 11 -12.68 -8.65 1.08
C LEU A 11 -13.84 -7.71 1.43
N ARG A 12 -14.94 -8.26 1.96
CA ARG A 12 -16.05 -7.44 2.48
C ARG A 12 -15.91 -7.21 3.97
N CYS A 13 -16.05 -5.96 4.40
CA CYS A 13 -16.07 -5.62 5.82
C CYS A 13 -17.20 -6.36 6.55
N THR A 14 -16.88 -7.11 7.60
CA THR A 14 -17.83 -7.86 8.44
C THR A 14 -18.84 -6.96 9.14
N ARG A 15 -18.50 -5.69 9.36
CA ARG A 15 -19.36 -4.72 10.05
C ARG A 15 -20.23 -3.89 9.12
N CYS A 16 -19.65 -3.28 8.08
CA CYS A 16 -20.35 -2.32 7.21
C CYS A 16 -20.51 -2.79 5.77
N ALA A 17 -20.03 -3.99 5.43
CA ALA A 17 -20.07 -4.60 4.09
C ALA A 17 -19.35 -3.85 2.95
N THR A 18 -18.63 -2.75 3.26
CA THR A 18 -17.74 -2.04 2.34
C THR A 18 -16.56 -2.93 1.93
N ASP A 19 -16.10 -2.78 0.68
CA ASP A 19 -14.92 -3.50 0.19
C ASP A 19 -13.63 -2.97 0.81
N VAL A 20 -12.72 -3.87 1.14
CA VAL A 20 -11.40 -3.59 1.71
C VAL A 20 -10.33 -4.47 1.06
N ILE A 21 -9.07 -4.04 1.11
CA ILE A 21 -7.93 -4.85 0.65
C ILE A 21 -7.30 -5.56 1.86
N GLY A 22 -7.14 -6.88 1.75
CA GLY A 22 -6.74 -7.74 2.86
C GLY A 22 -6.15 -9.08 2.40
N ARG A 23 -5.48 -9.80 3.30
CA ARG A 23 -5.13 -11.22 3.11
C ARG A 23 -6.07 -12.07 3.94
N GLN A 24 -6.37 -13.27 3.45
CA GLN A 24 -7.13 -14.23 4.26
C GLN A 24 -6.16 -15.23 4.87
N TRP A 25 -6.38 -15.55 6.13
CA TRP A 25 -5.69 -16.68 6.70
C TRP A 25 -6.39 -17.99 6.30
N PRO A 26 -5.63 -19.02 5.88
CA PRO A 26 -6.19 -20.34 5.63
C PRO A 26 -7.00 -20.83 6.83
N GLY A 27 -8.30 -21.04 6.63
CA GLY A 27 -9.20 -21.58 7.66
C GLY A 27 -9.83 -20.56 8.63
N GLN A 28 -9.61 -19.26 8.45
CA GLN A 28 -10.21 -18.24 9.34
C GLN A 28 -11.02 -17.15 8.62
N ASP A 29 -10.75 -16.83 7.35
CA ASP A 29 -11.53 -15.82 6.61
C ASP A 29 -12.10 -16.35 5.30
N ILE A 30 -13.43 -16.44 5.22
CA ILE A 30 -14.16 -16.89 4.03
C ILE A 30 -14.64 -15.67 3.22
N GLY A 31 -13.74 -14.75 2.86
CA GLY A 31 -14.12 -13.54 2.10
C GLY A 31 -14.28 -12.25 2.91
N TRP A 32 -13.95 -12.27 4.20
CA TRP A 32 -14.35 -11.22 5.13
C TRP A 32 -13.18 -10.41 5.70
N GLY A 33 -13.47 -9.12 5.96
CA GLY A 33 -12.55 -8.00 6.22
C GLY A 33 -13.02 -7.12 7.40
N LEU A 34 -12.25 -6.13 7.82
CA LEU A 34 -12.66 -4.94 8.58
C LEU A 34 -12.05 -3.73 7.88
N CYS A 35 -12.83 -2.67 7.69
CA CYS A 35 -12.32 -1.43 7.10
C CYS A 35 -11.67 -0.54 8.16
N GLN A 36 -10.86 0.42 7.71
CA GLN A 36 -10.19 1.41 8.58
C GLN A 36 -11.18 2.20 9.44
N SER A 37 -12.39 2.47 8.95
CA SER A 37 -13.41 3.17 9.74
C SER A 37 -14.07 2.26 10.80
N CYS A 38 -14.03 0.96 10.61
CA CYS A 38 -14.66 -0.02 11.49
C CYS A 38 -13.68 -0.64 12.50
N ILE A 39 -12.38 -0.63 12.23
CA ILE A 39 -11.37 -1.33 13.04
C ILE A 39 -11.32 -0.81 14.48
N GLU A 40 -11.18 0.49 14.68
CA GLU A 40 -11.10 1.10 16.01
C GLU A 40 -12.38 0.89 16.82
N PRO A 41 -13.58 1.16 16.28
CA PRO A 41 -14.78 0.87 17.04
C PRO A 41 -15.01 -0.64 17.21
N CYS A 42 -14.51 -1.56 16.37
CA CYS A 42 -14.55 -3.00 16.67
C CYS A 42 -13.56 -3.38 17.78
N LYS A 43 -12.35 -2.81 17.80
CA LYS A 43 -11.37 -2.99 18.88
C LYS A 43 -11.92 -2.51 20.23
N GLN A 44 -12.62 -1.37 20.26
CA GLN A 44 -13.23 -0.83 21.48
C GLN A 44 -14.34 -1.74 22.06
N HIS A 45 -14.99 -2.55 21.22
CA HIS A 45 -16.03 -3.50 21.65
C HIS A 45 -15.48 -4.90 21.92
N ALA A 46 -14.26 -5.21 21.49
CA ALA A 46 -13.56 -6.42 21.90
C ALA A 46 -13.04 -6.22 23.33
N GLY A 47 -13.44 -7.08 24.26
CA GLY A 47 -13.03 -7.00 25.66
C GLY A 47 -11.51 -7.08 25.87
N SER A 48 -10.79 -7.63 24.88
CA SER A 48 -9.34 -7.74 24.85
C SER A 48 -8.79 -7.80 23.41
N GLU A 49 -7.49 -7.51 23.25
CA GLU A 49 -6.79 -7.65 21.97
C GLU A 49 -6.72 -9.11 21.49
N GLU A 50 -6.71 -10.07 22.42
CA GLU A 50 -6.74 -11.49 22.08
C GLU A 50 -8.10 -11.90 21.50
N GLU A 51 -9.20 -11.51 22.13
CA GLU A 51 -10.55 -11.74 21.57
C GLU A 51 -10.73 -11.07 20.21
N PHE A 52 -10.19 -9.86 20.04
CA PHE A 52 -10.19 -9.18 18.75
C PHE A 52 -9.46 -10.00 17.69
N ARG A 53 -8.25 -10.50 18.00
CA ARG A 53 -7.44 -11.31 17.07
C ARG A 53 -8.08 -12.64 16.71
N VAL A 54 -8.78 -13.30 17.64
CA VAL A 54 -9.45 -14.57 17.33
C VAL A 54 -10.70 -14.36 16.47
N THR A 55 -11.40 -13.24 16.65
CA THR A 55 -12.67 -12.96 15.93
C THR A 55 -12.44 -12.31 14.57
N HIS A 56 -11.45 -11.42 14.50
CA HIS A 56 -11.19 -10.60 13.33
C HIS A 56 -9.78 -10.84 12.75
N GLY A 57 -8.84 -11.46 13.47
CA GLY A 57 -7.48 -11.62 12.98
C GLY A 57 -6.59 -10.41 13.28
N VAL A 58 -5.44 -10.36 12.63
CA VAL A 58 -4.36 -9.41 12.93
C VAL A 58 -4.35 -8.27 11.91
N GLN A 59 -4.25 -7.03 12.40
CA GLN A 59 -4.04 -5.84 11.57
C GLN A 59 -2.77 -6.01 10.71
N GLY A 60 -2.79 -5.56 9.46
CA GLY A 60 -1.69 -5.75 8.50
C GLY A 60 -1.74 -7.06 7.72
N VAL A 61 -2.24 -8.14 8.33
CA VAL A 61 -2.50 -9.40 7.61
C VAL A 61 -3.88 -9.32 6.94
N HIS A 62 -4.93 -8.90 7.66
CA HIS A 62 -6.29 -8.99 7.14
C HIS A 62 -6.86 -7.68 6.61
N PHE A 63 -6.40 -6.53 7.10
CA PHE A 63 -7.19 -5.28 7.02
C PHE A 63 -6.42 -4.00 6.72
N ASP A 64 -5.12 -4.02 6.99
CA ASP A 64 -4.29 -2.82 6.95
C ASP A 64 -3.11 -3.05 6.02
N ILE A 65 -3.45 -3.41 4.79
CA ILE A 65 -2.51 -3.37 3.69
C ILE A 65 -2.59 -1.94 3.18
N GLN A 66 -1.93 -1.03 3.91
CA GLN A 66 -1.92 0.40 3.65
C GLN A 66 -1.94 0.65 2.14
N SER A 67 -3.06 1.19 1.65
CA SER A 67 -3.18 1.84 0.35
C SER A 67 -2.39 1.20 -0.79
N ILE A 68 -2.58 -0.09 -1.07
CA ILE A 68 -2.31 -0.58 -2.42
C ILE A 68 -3.40 0.04 -3.30
N THR A 69 -3.12 1.20 -3.87
CA THR A 69 -3.99 1.82 -4.86
C THR A 69 -4.21 0.84 -6.02
N PRO A 70 -5.40 0.78 -6.64
CA PRO A 70 -5.66 -0.13 -7.77
C PRO A 70 -4.88 0.18 -9.06
N SER A 71 -3.78 0.93 -8.99
CA SER A 71 -2.76 1.01 -10.04
C SER A 71 -1.91 -0.26 -10.13
N ASP A 72 -1.87 -1.08 -9.07
CA ASP A 72 -1.00 -2.26 -9.00
C ASP A 72 -1.57 -3.51 -9.69
N ASN A 73 -2.20 -3.32 -10.85
CA ASN A 73 -2.36 -4.40 -11.81
C ASN A 73 -1.83 -4.03 -13.21
N GLU A 74 -0.89 -3.07 -13.25
CA GLU A 74 0.13 -2.90 -14.30
C GLU A 74 1.51 -2.55 -13.69
N ALA A 75 1.81 -2.96 -12.45
CA ALA A 75 3.19 -2.99 -11.95
C ALA A 75 3.93 -4.20 -12.53
N SER A 76 4.02 -4.24 -13.86
CA SER A 76 4.98 -5.08 -14.56
C SER A 76 6.13 -4.17 -14.97
N GLU A 77 7.32 -4.45 -14.40
CA GLU A 77 8.66 -4.12 -14.92
C GLU A 77 9.40 -2.85 -14.47
N ARG A 78 8.84 -1.94 -13.63
CA ARG A 78 9.63 -0.80 -13.12
C ARG A 78 10.32 -1.10 -11.79
N GLU A 79 11.59 -1.49 -11.84
CA GLU A 79 12.43 -1.71 -10.66
C GLU A 79 12.83 -0.36 -10.03
N TRP A 80 12.68 -0.24 -8.71
CA TRP A 80 13.16 0.93 -7.96
C TRP A 80 14.70 0.89 -7.87
N LEU A 81 15.36 2.04 -8.09
CA LEU A 81 16.82 2.16 -8.10
C LEU A 81 17.36 2.99 -6.93
N GLU A 82 16.88 4.22 -6.77
CA GLU A 82 17.30 5.13 -5.70
C GLU A 82 16.24 6.20 -5.41
N ASP A 83 16.34 6.87 -4.25
CA ASP A 83 15.55 8.04 -3.91
C ASP A 83 16.40 9.31 -3.97
N SER A 84 15.73 10.45 -4.19
CA SER A 84 16.34 11.77 -4.06
C SER A 84 16.68 12.05 -2.59
N ARG A 85 17.45 13.11 -2.32
CA ARG A 85 17.98 13.42 -0.99
C ARG A 85 16.90 13.46 0.10
N ASP A 86 15.77 14.10 -0.20
CA ASP A 86 14.66 14.28 0.73
C ASP A 86 13.55 13.23 0.53
N GLY A 87 13.75 12.25 -0.38
CA GLY A 87 12.78 11.18 -0.66
C GLY A 87 11.54 11.62 -1.44
N ARG A 88 11.56 12.80 -2.06
CA ARG A 88 10.41 13.36 -2.80
C ARG A 88 10.31 12.82 -4.22
N PHE A 89 11.42 12.32 -4.74
CA PHE A 89 11.48 11.69 -6.04
C PHE A 89 12.17 10.34 -5.93
N SER A 90 11.76 9.38 -6.76
CA SER A 90 12.37 8.05 -6.83
C SER A 90 12.79 7.75 -8.26
N ARG A 91 14.00 7.26 -8.46
CA ARG A 91 14.46 6.78 -9.76
C ARG A 91 14.03 5.35 -9.95
N VAL A 92 13.39 5.07 -11.08
CA VAL A 92 12.92 3.73 -11.44
C VAL A 92 13.45 3.34 -12.81
N ALA A 93 13.72 2.05 -13.01
CA ALA A 93 14.04 1.48 -14.31
C ALA A 93 12.79 1.47 -15.20
N VAL A 94 12.93 1.87 -16.47
CA VAL A 94 11.86 1.81 -17.49
C VAL A 94 12.24 0.95 -18.70
N GLY A 95 13.37 0.26 -18.60
CA GLY A 95 13.94 -0.63 -19.60
C GLY A 95 15.15 -1.34 -19.02
N ARG A 96 15.89 -2.08 -19.84
CA ARG A 96 17.11 -2.77 -19.39
C ARG A 96 18.24 -1.84 -18.95
N GLU A 97 18.31 -0.66 -19.54
CA GLU A 97 19.40 0.31 -19.36
C GLU A 97 18.89 1.73 -19.11
N ASP A 98 17.56 1.93 -19.16
CA ASP A 98 16.92 3.24 -19.06
C ASP A 98 16.27 3.42 -17.68
N SER A 99 16.32 4.65 -17.17
CA SER A 99 15.67 5.02 -15.91
C SER A 99 15.10 6.43 -15.98
N VAL A 100 14.07 6.68 -15.17
CA VAL A 100 13.39 7.98 -15.06
C VAL A 100 13.19 8.33 -13.60
N TRP A 101 13.03 9.62 -13.31
CA TRP A 101 12.70 10.12 -11.98
C TRP A 101 11.20 10.33 -11.87
N VAL A 102 10.62 9.72 -10.84
CA VAL A 102 9.20 9.75 -10.56
C VAL A 102 8.93 10.62 -9.34
N CYS A 103 7.95 11.51 -9.43
CA CYS A 103 7.49 12.29 -8.29
C CYS A 103 6.65 11.44 -7.35
N ASN A 104 7.04 11.33 -6.08
CA ASN A 104 6.32 10.52 -5.09
C ASN A 104 5.00 11.18 -4.65
N ALA A 105 4.82 12.48 -4.91
CA ALA A 105 3.59 13.20 -4.60
C ALA A 105 2.49 13.01 -5.67
N CYS A 106 2.85 12.97 -6.96
CA CYS A 106 1.87 12.94 -8.06
C CYS A 106 2.03 11.78 -9.05
N GLY A 107 3.13 11.04 -9.01
CA GLY A 107 3.39 9.85 -9.83
C GLY A 107 3.90 10.12 -11.25
N GLN A 108 4.18 11.37 -11.62
CA GLN A 108 4.71 11.71 -12.94
C GLN A 108 6.18 11.32 -13.09
N ASP A 109 6.55 10.81 -14.27
CA ASP A 109 7.85 10.19 -14.57
C ASP A 109 8.83 11.08 -15.35
N ASP A 110 8.65 12.40 -15.24
CA ASP A 110 9.48 13.45 -15.82
C ASP A 110 10.05 14.41 -14.75
N ALA A 111 10.13 13.97 -13.50
CA ALA A 111 10.64 14.82 -12.43
C ALA A 111 12.14 15.11 -12.58
N ASP A 112 12.56 16.31 -12.20
CA ASP A 112 13.97 16.72 -12.15
C ASP A 112 14.37 17.15 -10.73
N PRO A 113 14.80 16.21 -9.88
CA PRO A 113 15.33 16.50 -8.54
C PRO A 113 16.47 17.53 -8.49
N TRP A 114 17.18 17.80 -9.59
CA TRP A 114 18.35 18.67 -9.65
C TRP A 114 18.00 20.13 -9.97
N GLU A 115 17.06 20.37 -10.86
CA GLU A 115 16.82 21.71 -11.38
C GLU A 115 15.37 22.19 -11.20
N TYR A 116 14.38 21.39 -11.63
CA TYR A 116 12.99 21.86 -11.78
C TYR A 116 11.99 21.25 -10.79
N GLY A 117 12.34 20.17 -10.12
CA GLY A 117 11.44 19.40 -9.27
C GLY A 117 10.38 18.69 -10.11
N CYS A 118 9.11 18.73 -9.67
CA CYS A 118 7.99 18.23 -10.47
C CYS A 118 7.20 19.40 -11.07
N GLU A 119 7.25 19.55 -12.39
CA GLU A 119 6.48 20.59 -13.10
C GLU A 119 4.96 20.36 -13.04
N HIS A 120 4.53 19.15 -12.68
CA HIS A 120 3.11 18.79 -12.60
C HIS A 120 2.44 19.15 -11.26
N CYS A 121 3.15 19.00 -10.13
CA CYS A 121 2.59 19.27 -8.80
C CYS A 121 3.34 20.35 -8.01
N ASP A 122 4.31 21.02 -8.63
CA ASP A 122 5.14 22.09 -8.06
C ASP A 122 6.04 21.62 -6.90
N GLU A 123 6.21 20.32 -6.71
CA GLU A 123 7.17 19.76 -5.75
C GLU A 123 8.57 20.26 -6.10
N LYS A 124 9.28 20.82 -5.11
CA LYS A 124 10.56 21.50 -5.37
C LYS A 124 11.70 20.50 -5.58
N ALA A 125 12.60 20.86 -6.49
CA ALA A 125 13.90 20.20 -6.61
C ALA A 125 14.58 20.13 -5.24
N ASP A 126 15.25 19.02 -4.97
CA ASP A 126 15.98 18.76 -3.73
C ASP A 126 17.48 18.55 -4.00
N ALA A 127 17.99 19.32 -4.97
CA ALA A 127 19.39 19.42 -5.32
C ALA A 127 20.29 19.56 -4.08
N TYR A 128 21.41 18.84 -4.11
CA TYR A 128 22.41 18.74 -3.04
C TYR A 128 22.79 20.07 -2.36
#